data_AF-A0A5C8U881-F1
#
_entry.id   AF-A0A5C8U881-F1
#
_cell.length_a   1.000
_cell.length_b   1.000
_cell.length_c   1.000
_cell.angle_alpha   90.00
_cell.angle_beta   90.00
_cell.angle_gamma   90.00
#
_symmetry.space_group_name_H-M   'P 1'
#
loop_
_entity.id
_entity.type
_entity.pdbx_description
1 polymer ?
#
loop_
_entity_poly.entity_id
_entity_poly.type
_entity_poly.pdbx_seq_one_letter_code
_entity_poly.pdbx_strand_id
1 'polypeptide(L)'
;MSNVIRPTFGARPKPDDAPPAVASVTELRALRHFGQAAGYEVTLVFDEDTRQGPVFKVVVGLEGGGDVETVAILPDTPEGEADANVVGMAILRTMEVMEAASRGPKIA
;
A
#
# COMPACT_ATOMS: atom_id res chain seq x y z
N MET A 1 1.81 23.37 27.83
CA MET A 1 2.48 22.66 26.71
C MET A 1 1.46 21.71 26.09
N SER A 2 1.14 21.87 24.81
CA SER A 2 0.14 21.04 24.11
C SER A 2 0.87 20.04 23.21
N ASN A 3 1.03 18.80 23.67
CA ASN A 3 1.66 17.72 22.90
C ASN A 3 0.66 17.03 21.97
N VAL A 4 -0.19 17.81 21.29
CA VAL A 4 -1.17 17.26 20.36
C VAL A 4 -0.59 17.30 18.95
N ILE A 5 -0.18 16.15 18.45
CA ILE A 5 0.10 15.98 17.02
C ILE A 5 -1.25 15.98 16.31
N ARG A 6 -1.46 16.93 15.40
CA ARG A 6 -2.63 16.97 14.52
C ARG A 6 -2.20 16.51 13.13
N PRO A 7 -2.52 15.27 12.73
CA PRO A 7 -2.26 14.83 11.36
C PRO A 7 -3.06 15.72 10.40
N THR A 8 -2.38 16.31 9.43
CA THR A 8 -3.01 17.12 8.38
C THR A 8 -3.25 16.24 7.16
N PHE A 9 -4.31 15.44 7.21
CA PHE A 9 -4.75 14.66 6.05
C PHE A 9 -5.14 15.62 4.91
N GLY A 10 -4.49 15.50 3.76
CA GLY A 10 -4.80 16.29 2.55
C GLY A 10 -4.13 17.66 2.43
N ALA A 11 -3.20 18.02 3.32
CA ALA A 11 -2.37 19.20 3.09
C ALA A 11 -1.37 18.95 1.95
N ARG A 12 -1.28 19.89 1.00
CA ARG A 12 -0.30 19.83 -0.09
C ARG A 12 1.12 19.72 0.52
N PRO A 13 1.92 18.70 0.15
CA PRO A 13 3.29 18.57 0.64
C PRO A 13 4.09 19.84 0.37
N LYS A 14 4.91 20.24 1.35
CA LYS A 14 5.88 21.33 1.17
C LYS A 14 6.93 20.84 0.13
N PRO A 15 7.36 21.67 -0.83
CA PRO A 15 8.16 21.20 -1.98
C PRO A 15 9.56 20.61 -1.64
N ASP A 16 9.97 20.58 -0.38
CA ASP A 16 11.20 19.88 0.07
C ASP A 16 10.95 18.40 0.46
N ASP A 17 9.69 17.99 0.61
CA ASP A 17 9.33 16.57 0.66
C ASP A 17 9.19 16.11 -0.80
N ALA A 18 10.31 15.68 -1.38
CA ALA A 18 10.27 14.94 -2.64
C ALA A 18 9.23 13.82 -2.48
N PRO A 19 8.21 13.73 -3.35
CA PRO A 19 7.26 12.63 -3.28
C PRO A 19 8.05 11.32 -3.29
N PRO A 20 7.68 10.32 -2.45
CA PRO A 20 8.27 9.00 -2.59
C PRO A 20 8.11 8.61 -4.05
N ALA A 21 9.22 8.21 -4.69
CA ALA A 21 9.24 7.89 -6.10
C ALA A 21 8.06 6.96 -6.38
N VAL A 22 7.20 7.37 -7.31
CA VAL A 22 6.15 6.54 -7.88
C VAL A 22 6.89 5.47 -8.68
N ALA A 23 7.36 4.45 -7.97
CA ALA A 23 8.13 3.38 -8.54
C ALA A 23 7.13 2.53 -9.33
N SER A 24 7.25 2.56 -10.65
CA SER A 24 6.53 1.62 -11.49
C SER A 24 6.83 0.21 -10.98
N VAL A 25 5.80 -0.62 -10.76
CA VAL A 25 5.90 -2.02 -10.32
C VAL A 25 6.90 -2.82 -11.19
N THR A 26 7.21 -2.34 -12.39
CA THR A 26 8.19 -2.93 -13.31
C THR A 26 9.64 -2.93 -12.81
N GLU A 27 10.03 -2.01 -11.92
CA GLU A 27 11.40 -2.00 -11.33
C GLU A 27 11.47 -2.74 -9.99
N LEU A 28 10.31 -3.01 -9.39
CA LEU A 28 10.25 -3.69 -8.11
C LEU A 28 9.85 -5.15 -8.29
N ARG A 29 10.62 -6.08 -7.73
CA ARG A 29 10.32 -7.51 -7.86
C ARG A 29 9.09 -7.85 -7.03
N ALA A 30 7.93 -7.94 -7.68
CA ALA A 30 6.70 -8.41 -7.06
C ALA A 30 6.94 -9.82 -6.49
N LEU A 31 6.88 -9.94 -5.17
CA LEU A 31 7.05 -11.22 -4.47
C LEU A 31 5.72 -11.99 -4.41
N ARG A 32 4.60 -11.27 -4.29
CA ARG A 32 3.28 -11.87 -4.13
C ARG A 32 2.18 -10.91 -4.56
N HIS A 33 1.20 -11.43 -5.30
CA HIS A 33 -0.05 -10.74 -5.55
C HIS A 33 -1.08 -11.22 -4.52
N PHE A 34 -1.67 -10.30 -3.75
CA PHE A 34 -2.70 -10.67 -2.78
C PHE A 34 -4.07 -10.81 -3.45
N GLY A 35 -4.39 -9.92 -4.38
CA GLY A 35 -5.64 -9.94 -5.12
C GLY A 35 -6.03 -8.57 -5.66
N GLN A 36 -7.24 -8.51 -6.21
CA GLN A 36 -7.83 -7.32 -6.81
C GLN A 36 -9.23 -7.09 -6.24
N ALA A 37 -9.55 -5.84 -5.91
CA ALA A 37 -10.87 -5.43 -5.42
C ALA A 37 -11.07 -3.92 -5.64
N ALA A 38 -12.33 -3.51 -5.82
CA ALA A 38 -12.69 -2.10 -6.06
C ALA A 38 -11.94 -1.40 -7.21
N GLY A 39 -11.48 -2.14 -8.22
CA GLY A 39 -10.70 -1.62 -9.35
C GLY A 39 -9.21 -1.39 -9.07
N TYR A 40 -8.70 -1.95 -7.97
CA TYR A 40 -7.30 -1.88 -7.59
C TYR A 40 -6.70 -3.26 -7.34
N GLU A 41 -5.38 -3.35 -7.44
CA GLU A 41 -4.56 -4.52 -7.17
C GLU A 41 -3.67 -4.27 -5.94
N VAL A 42 -3.57 -5.28 -5.07
CA VAL A 42 -2.73 -5.24 -3.86
C VAL A 42 -1.58 -6.25 -4.00
N THR A 43 -0.35 -5.77 -3.88
CA THR A 43 0.86 -6.58 -4.15
C THR A 43 1.92 -6.36 -3.07
N LEU A 44 2.62 -7.43 -2.72
CA LEU A 44 3.85 -7.40 -1.92
C LEU A 44 5.06 -7.33 -2.84
N VAL A 45 5.96 -6.44 -2.49
CA VAL A 45 7.14 -6.13 -3.26
C VAL A 45 8.35 -6.14 -2.34
N PHE A 46 9.49 -6.58 -2.85
CA PHE A 46 10.77 -6.42 -2.19
C PHE A 46 11.56 -5.30 -2.85
N ASP A 47 12.10 -4.40 -2.03
CA ASP A 47 12.91 -3.28 -2.47
C ASP A 47 14.26 -3.31 -1.74
N GLU A 48 15.32 -3.57 -2.51
CA GLU A 48 16.70 -3.65 -2.02
C GLU A 48 17.40 -2.28 -2.04
N ASP A 49 16.85 -1.29 -2.75
CA ASP A 49 17.51 -0.03 -3.10
C ASP A 49 17.12 1.15 -2.21
N THR A 50 16.70 0.87 -0.97
CA THR A 50 16.35 1.93 -0.02
C THR A 50 17.53 2.35 0.84
N ARG A 51 17.55 3.63 1.26
CA ARG A 51 18.61 4.16 2.14
C ARG A 51 18.64 3.48 3.52
N GLN A 52 17.54 2.83 3.90
CA GLN A 52 17.36 2.13 5.16
C GLN A 52 17.78 0.65 5.08
N GLY A 53 18.17 0.17 3.89
CA GLY A 53 18.42 -1.25 3.62
C GLY A 53 17.23 -1.93 2.92
N PRO A 54 17.27 -3.25 2.73
CA PRO A 54 16.19 -3.99 2.08
C PRO A 54 14.89 -3.94 2.91
N VAL A 55 13.75 -3.80 2.23
CA VAL A 55 12.42 -3.70 2.85
C VAL A 55 11.36 -4.43 2.02
N PHE A 56 10.31 -4.87 2.72
CA PHE A 56 9.05 -5.25 2.13
C PHE A 56 8.14 -4.03 1.97
N LYS A 57 7.53 -3.88 0.80
CA LYS A 57 6.53 -2.85 0.50
C LYS A 57 5.21 -3.51 0.15
N VAL A 58 4.14 -3.08 0.81
CA VAL A 58 2.78 -3.34 0.33
C VAL A 58 2.38 -2.18 -0.55
N VAL A 59 2.03 -2.47 -1.79
CA VAL A 59 1.64 -1.47 -2.78
C VAL A 59 0.20 -1.71 -3.25
N VAL A 60 -0.48 -0.61 -3.58
CA VAL A 60 -1.81 -0.62 -4.18
C VAL A 60 -1.75 0.14 -5.49
N GLY A 61 -2.23 -0.47 -6.56
CA GLY A 61 -2.25 0.11 -7.91
C GLY A 61 -3.61 -0.05 -8.58
N LEU A 62 -3.86 0.69 -9.65
CA LEU A 62 -5.05 0.44 -10.49
C LEU A 62 -4.96 -0.93 -11.16
N GLU A 63 -6.10 -1.61 -11.23
CA GLU A 63 -6.22 -2.86 -11.98
C GLU A 63 -5.93 -2.60 -13.48
N GLY A 64 -5.05 -3.41 -14.07
CA GLY A 64 -4.60 -3.23 -15.46
C GLY A 64 -3.31 -2.40 -15.62
N GLY A 65 -2.70 -1.97 -14.51
CA GLY A 65 -1.41 -1.31 -14.49
C GLY A 65 -1.51 0.22 -14.51
N GLY A 66 -0.50 0.88 -13.94
CA GLY A 66 -0.45 2.33 -13.78
C GLY A 66 0.42 2.73 -12.59
N ASP A 67 0.17 3.94 -12.08
CA ASP A 67 0.80 4.43 -10.85
C ASP A 67 0.39 3.56 -9.66
N VAL A 68 1.36 3.27 -8.80
CA VAL A 68 1.15 2.51 -7.56
C VAL A 68 1.58 3.34 -6.36
N GLU A 69 0.83 3.17 -5.28
CA GLU A 69 1.11 3.82 -4.00
C GLU A 69 1.62 2.80 -3.01
N THR A 70 2.72 3.13 -2.32
CA THR A 70 3.19 2.33 -1.18
C THR A 70 2.37 2.67 0.05
N VAL A 71 1.69 1.68 0.61
CA VAL A 71 0.81 1.84 1.77
C VAL A 71 1.41 1.28 3.07
N ALA A 72 2.43 0.43 2.97
CA ALA A 72 3.23 0.00 4.11
C ALA A 72 4.67 -0.32 3.69
N ILE A 73 5.62 -0.05 4.59
CA ILE A 73 7.04 -0.39 4.46
C ILE A 73 7.45 -1.12 5.73
N LEU A 74 8.00 -2.33 5.58
CA LEU A 74 8.38 -3.22 6.68
C LEU A 74 9.83 -3.69 6.48
N PRO A 75 10.60 -3.90 7.55
CA PRO A 75 11.99 -4.31 7.43
C PRO A 75 12.11 -5.72 6.84
N ASP A 76 13.23 -6.00 6.17
CA ASP A 76 13.59 -7.35 5.71
C ASP A 76 13.98 -8.26 6.89
N THR A 77 12.97 -8.67 7.66
CA THR A 77 13.08 -9.70 8.70
C THR A 77 11.92 -10.70 8.57
N PRO A 78 12.03 -11.91 9.14
CA PRO A 78 10.92 -12.87 9.13
C PRO A 78 9.62 -12.31 9.71
N GLU A 79 9.72 -11.52 10.78
CA GLU A 79 8.57 -10.83 11.39
C GLU A 79 8.02 -9.74 10.45
N GLY A 80 8.89 -8.97 9.80
CA GLY A 80 8.49 -7.97 8.82
C GLY A 80 7.78 -8.57 7.61
N GLU A 81 8.22 -9.73 7.13
CA GLU A 81 7.53 -10.48 6.06
C GLU A 81 6.14 -10.95 6.52
N ALA A 82 6.05 -11.52 7.73
CA ALA A 82 4.78 -11.98 8.30
C ALA A 82 3.79 -10.81 8.46
N ASP A 83 4.25 -9.69 9.00
CA ASP A 83 3.44 -8.48 9.15
C ASP A 83 3.03 -7.90 7.78
N ALA A 84 3.92 -7.92 6.79
CA ALA A 84 3.61 -7.45 5.43
C ALA A 84 2.50 -8.27 4.79
N ASN A 85 2.49 -9.58 5.03
CA ASN A 85 1.41 -10.47 4.60
C ASN A 85 0.08 -10.15 5.27
N VAL A 86 0.09 -9.92 6.59
CA VAL A 86 -1.13 -9.54 7.33
C VAL A 86 -1.67 -8.21 6.82
N VAL A 87 -0.80 -7.22 6.62
CA VAL A 87 -1.18 -5.90 6.11
C VAL A 87 -1.76 -5.99 4.70
N GLY A 88 -1.11 -6.71 3.78
CA GLY A 88 -1.61 -6.90 2.42
C GLY A 88 -3.00 -7.53 2.36
N MET A 89 -3.22 -8.58 3.17
CA MET A 89 -4.54 -9.22 3.28
C MET A 89 -5.59 -8.30 3.93
N ALA A 90 -5.21 -7.53 4.94
CA ALA A 90 -6.11 -6.58 5.59
C ALA A 90 -6.57 -5.49 4.62
N ILE A 91 -5.65 -4.94 3.82
CA ILE A 91 -5.97 -3.94 2.79
C ILE A 91 -6.91 -4.54 1.76
N LEU A 92 -6.57 -5.70 1.18
CA LEU A 92 -7.44 -6.38 0.21
C LEU A 92 -8.85 -6.57 0.78
N ARG A 93 -8.95 -7.03 2.03
CA ARG A 93 -10.25 -7.24 2.68
C ARG A 93 -11.02 -5.94 2.88
N THR A 94 -10.35 -4.85 3.23
CA THR A 94 -10.97 -3.52 3.32
C THR A 94 -11.54 -3.09 1.96
N MET A 95 -10.81 -3.32 0.88
CA MET A 95 -11.26 -2.96 -0.47
C MET A 95 -12.48 -3.77 -0.91
N GLU A 96 -12.50 -5.08 -0.62
CA GLU A 96 -13.68 -5.93 -0.85
C GLU A 96 -14.92 -5.41 -0.09
N VAL A 97 -14.73 -4.98 1.17
CA VAL A 97 -15.81 -4.39 1.98
C VAL A 97 -16.30 -3.08 1.37
N MET A 98 -15.40 -2.23 0.89
CA MET A 98 -15.77 -0.99 0.19
C MET A 98 -16.56 -1.28 -1.09
N GLU A 99 -16.10 -2.23 -1.89
CA GLU A 99 -16.77 -2.63 -3.13
C GLU A 99 -18.16 -3.22 -2.87
N ALA A 100 -18.30 -4.02 -1.81
CA ALA A 100 -19.59 -4.53 -1.35
C ALA A 100 -20.52 -3.40 -0.89
N ALA A 101 -20.00 -2.42 -0.14
CA ALA A 101 -20.78 -1.26 0.29
C ALA A 101 -21.25 -0.40 -0.89
N SER A 102 -20.41 -0.21 -1.91
CA SER A 102 -20.77 0.53 -3.13
C SER A 102 -21.87 -0.14 -3.96
N ARG A 103 -22.01 -1.47 -3.87
CA ARG A 103 -23.06 -2.23 -4.57
C ARG A 103 -24.42 -2.20 -3.86
N GLY A 104 -24.48 -1.77 -2.60
CA GLY A 104 -25.68 -1.77 -1.77
C GLY A 104 -26.16 -3.19 -1.38
N PRO A 105 -27.04 -3.33 -0.38
CA PRO A 105 -27.62 -4.62 -0.04
C PRO A 105 -28.50 -5.12 -1.20
N LYS A 106 -28.18 -6.28 -1.79
CA LYS A 106 -29.12 -6.99 -2.65
C LYS A 106 -30.19 -7.61 -1.76
N ILE A 107 -31.29 -6.89 -1.57
CA ILE A 107 -32.51 -7.47 -1.00
C ILE A 107 -33.09 -8.38 -2.08
N ALA A 108 -33.02 -9.69 -1.84
CA ALA A 108 -33.61 -10.73 -2.68
C ALA A 108 -35.10 -10.88 -2.41
#